data_AF-A0A9E3SIM3-F1
#
_entry.id   AF-A0A9E3SIM3-F1
#
_cell.length_a   1.000
_cell.length_b   1.000
_cell.length_c   1.000
_cell.angle_alpha   90.00
_cell.angle_beta   90.00
_cell.angle_gamma   90.00
#
_symmetry.space_group_name_H-M   'P 1'
#
loop_
_entity.id
_entity.type
_entity.pdbx_description
1 polymer ?
#
loop_
_entity_poly.entity_id
_entity_poly.type
_entity_poly.pdbx_seq_one_letter_code
_entity_poly.pdbx_strand_id
1 'polypeptide(L)'
;PLPPTAKVPANHPPMGASPHAKAAPSPWAELADYAITVKVPPKGDSGTWKIRTFADPADVLVDMDTPGPKGRTKGSILLVGGAGLAAKGFTPERGFEVDSLDAAIVNLKVLTKLLDAVAPAGPASVKGKQAVNAAEAKAPIVAETPSANARFNAPWSIKGTVERVDAATISFRLELETPGGEKPGERVKWQFSGTASGTPTGRALDESMSLAGWATYALGNSKPTKAQSHSVLRFRATPLPGPFATLKDLRAALRQGQ
;
A
#
# COMPACT_ATOMS: atom_id res chain seq x y z
N PRO A 1 -6.95 20.27 -15.34
CA PRO A 1 -6.50 18.99 -15.92
C PRO A 1 -4.99 19.00 -16.14
N LEU A 2 -4.25 18.14 -15.44
CA LEU A 2 -2.79 18.01 -15.58
C LEU A 2 -2.46 17.29 -16.91
N PRO A 3 -1.36 17.66 -17.60
CA PRO A 3 -0.89 16.96 -18.79
C PRO A 3 -0.33 15.56 -18.46
N PRO A 4 -0.40 14.59 -19.39
CA PRO A 4 -0.17 13.18 -19.09
C PRO A 4 1.29 12.76 -19.28
N THR A 5 2.23 13.19 -18.43
CA THR A 5 3.57 12.57 -18.44
C THR A 5 4.31 12.74 -17.12
N ALA A 6 3.99 11.88 -16.16
CA ALA A 6 4.98 11.35 -15.22
C ALA A 6 4.90 9.82 -15.32
N LYS A 7 5.87 9.18 -15.98
CA LYS A 7 5.94 7.72 -16.11
C LYS A 7 6.39 7.11 -14.78
N VAL A 8 5.52 7.16 -13.78
CA VAL A 8 5.46 6.14 -12.76
C VAL A 8 4.78 4.94 -13.43
N PRO A 9 5.34 3.72 -13.43
CA PRO A 9 4.62 2.55 -13.89
C PRO A 9 3.30 2.52 -13.12
N ALA A 10 2.20 2.47 -13.84
CA ALA A 10 0.88 2.75 -13.31
C ALA A 10 0.33 1.62 -12.42
N ASN A 11 1.20 0.94 -11.68
CA ASN A 11 0.84 0.00 -10.64
C ASN A 11 0.69 0.70 -9.28
N HIS A 12 0.64 2.04 -9.23
CA HIS A 12 0.59 2.80 -7.97
C HIS A 12 -0.77 3.34 -7.49
N PRO A 13 -1.93 3.16 -8.15
CA PRO A 13 -3.16 3.26 -7.39
C PRO A 13 -3.17 2.14 -6.35
N PRO A 14 -3.40 2.43 -5.06
CA PRO A 14 -3.50 1.40 -4.04
C PRO A 14 -4.59 0.37 -4.38
N MET A 15 -5.66 0.82 -5.06
CA MET A 15 -6.79 -0.03 -5.46
C MET A 15 -7.57 0.47 -6.70
N GLY A 16 -7.23 1.63 -7.27
CA GLY A 16 -8.01 2.29 -8.35
C GLY A 16 -7.56 1.95 -9.77
N ALA A 17 -8.41 2.31 -10.75
CA ALA A 17 -8.13 2.11 -12.17
C ALA A 17 -6.85 2.83 -12.57
N SER A 18 -5.88 2.06 -13.05
CA SER A 18 -4.74 2.58 -13.78
C SER A 18 -5.01 2.40 -15.27
N PRO A 19 -4.67 3.38 -16.12
CA PRO A 19 -4.78 3.24 -17.57
C PRO A 19 -3.88 2.13 -18.14
N HIS A 20 -3.02 1.51 -17.32
CA HIS A 20 -2.19 0.36 -17.71
C HIS A 20 -2.55 -0.93 -16.95
N ALA A 21 -3.54 -0.90 -16.03
CA ALA A 21 -4.00 -2.10 -15.35
C ALA A 21 -4.88 -2.94 -16.30
N LYS A 22 -4.51 -4.21 -16.49
CA LYS A 22 -5.29 -5.16 -17.31
C LYS A 22 -6.55 -5.69 -16.62
N ALA A 23 -6.64 -5.56 -15.30
CA ALA A 23 -7.75 -6.04 -14.50
C ALA A 23 -8.60 -4.86 -14.00
N ALA A 24 -9.92 -5.09 -13.89
CA ALA A 24 -10.81 -4.16 -13.22
C ALA A 24 -10.35 -3.94 -11.76
N PRO A 25 -10.52 -2.73 -11.20
CA PRO A 25 -10.23 -2.48 -9.79
C PRO A 25 -11.12 -3.37 -8.90
N SER A 26 -10.57 -3.79 -7.77
CA SER A 26 -11.34 -4.53 -6.75
C SER A 26 -12.54 -3.68 -6.30
N PRO A 27 -13.73 -4.28 -6.06
CA PRO A 27 -14.85 -3.57 -5.44
C PRO A 27 -14.51 -2.98 -4.06
N TRP A 28 -13.48 -3.49 -3.39
CA TRP A 28 -12.99 -2.94 -2.13
C TRP A 28 -12.28 -1.59 -2.31
N ALA A 29 -11.94 -1.20 -3.54
CA ALA A 29 -11.45 0.14 -3.85
C ALA A 29 -12.47 1.27 -3.55
N GLU A 30 -13.74 0.94 -3.32
CA GLU A 30 -14.79 1.89 -2.91
C GLU A 30 -14.53 2.52 -1.53
N LEU A 31 -13.67 1.92 -0.71
CA LEU A 31 -13.31 2.43 0.61
C LEU A 31 -12.01 3.23 0.56
N ALA A 32 -11.90 4.31 1.33
CA ALA A 32 -10.75 5.22 1.28
C ALA A 32 -9.71 4.95 2.37
N ASP A 33 -10.16 4.49 3.54
CA ASP A 33 -9.38 4.40 4.75
C ASP A 33 -9.25 2.95 5.19
N TYR A 34 -8.02 2.45 5.26
CA TYR A 34 -7.67 1.09 5.66
C TYR A 34 -6.75 1.12 6.88
N ALA A 35 -7.22 0.62 8.01
CA ALA A 35 -6.37 0.25 9.11
C ALA A 35 -6.06 -1.25 9.00
N ILE A 36 -4.80 -1.60 8.84
CA ILE A 36 -4.34 -2.98 8.62
C ILE A 36 -3.29 -3.30 9.68
N THR A 37 -3.50 -4.40 10.39
CA THR A 37 -2.49 -5.09 11.18
C THR A 37 -2.18 -6.40 10.50
N VAL A 38 -0.91 -6.62 10.16
CA VAL A 38 -0.42 -7.89 9.63
C VAL A 38 0.48 -8.53 10.66
N LYS A 39 0.18 -9.76 11.07
CA LYS A 39 1.08 -10.60 11.87
C LYS A 39 1.76 -11.62 10.98
N VAL A 40 3.08 -11.60 11.00
CA VAL A 40 3.94 -12.38 10.12
C VAL A 40 4.49 -13.61 10.89
N PRO A 41 4.39 -14.81 10.32
CA PRO A 41 5.02 -16.01 10.89
C PRO A 41 6.55 -16.01 10.67
N PRO A 42 7.34 -16.78 11.43
CA PRO A 42 6.94 -17.64 12.56
C PRO A 42 6.93 -16.93 13.91
N LYS A 43 7.66 -15.81 14.05
CA LYS A 43 7.86 -15.11 15.34
C LYS A 43 6.67 -14.25 15.77
N GLY A 44 5.71 -14.00 14.88
CA GLY A 44 4.50 -13.22 15.18
C GLY A 44 4.72 -11.72 15.21
N ASP A 45 5.84 -11.23 14.65
CA ASP A 45 6.07 -9.79 14.49
C ASP A 45 4.89 -9.16 13.75
N SER A 46 4.51 -7.97 14.20
CA SER A 46 3.35 -7.28 13.65
C SER A 46 3.69 -5.88 13.16
N GLY A 47 3.22 -5.61 11.94
CA GLY A 47 3.21 -4.27 11.35
C GLY A 47 1.79 -3.73 11.34
N THR A 48 1.66 -2.44 11.57
CA THR A 48 0.39 -1.72 11.49
C THR A 48 0.51 -0.56 10.51
N TRP A 49 -0.50 -0.40 9.66
CA TRP A 49 -0.61 0.66 8.68
C TRP A 49 -2.01 1.27 8.75
N LYS A 50 -2.11 2.58 8.70
CA LYS A 50 -3.33 3.31 8.38
C LYS A 50 -3.11 3.97 7.02
N ILE A 51 -3.75 3.43 6.00
CA ILE A 51 -3.60 3.85 4.61
C ILE A 51 -4.84 4.64 4.23
N ARG A 52 -4.65 5.86 3.76
CA ARG A 52 -5.69 6.73 3.24
C ARG A 52 -5.42 7.02 1.78
N THR A 53 -6.42 6.72 0.96
CA THR A 53 -6.46 7.08 -0.45
C THR A 53 -7.28 8.35 -0.66
N PHE A 54 -7.03 9.03 -1.77
CA PHE A 54 -7.69 10.29 -2.12
C PHE A 54 -8.32 10.18 -3.51
N ALA A 55 -9.04 11.22 -3.91
CA ALA A 55 -9.65 11.32 -5.23
C ALA A 55 -8.63 11.21 -6.37
N ASP A 56 -7.42 11.73 -6.17
CA ASP A 56 -6.26 11.39 -7.00
C ASP A 56 -5.63 10.09 -6.48
N PRO A 57 -5.69 8.98 -7.24
CA PRO A 57 -5.10 7.71 -6.81
C PRO A 57 -3.58 7.75 -6.69
N ALA A 58 -2.93 8.79 -7.21
CA ALA A 58 -1.51 9.02 -7.08
C ALA A 58 -1.14 9.75 -5.77
N ASP A 59 -2.12 10.14 -4.96
CA ASP A 59 -1.94 10.61 -3.59
C ASP A 59 -2.31 9.51 -2.59
N VAL A 60 -1.39 9.22 -1.67
CA VAL A 60 -1.61 8.22 -0.61
C VAL A 60 -0.92 8.67 0.66
N LEU A 61 -1.67 8.72 1.77
CA LEU A 61 -1.10 8.94 3.10
C LEU A 61 -1.08 7.61 3.85
N VAL A 62 0.08 7.28 4.43
CA VAL A 62 0.25 6.10 5.26
C VAL A 62 0.84 6.51 6.60
N ASP A 63 0.10 6.27 7.68
CA ASP A 63 0.69 6.21 9.01
C ASP A 63 1.09 4.78 9.30
N MET A 64 2.27 4.56 9.87
CA MET A 64 2.77 3.22 10.13
C MET A 64 3.45 3.10 11.48
N ASP A 65 3.38 1.90 12.01
CA ASP A 65 4.19 1.42 13.12
C ASP A 65 4.55 -0.04 12.85
N THR A 66 5.77 -0.25 12.35
CA THR A 66 6.23 -1.53 11.79
C THR A 66 7.59 -1.92 12.37
N PRO A 67 7.94 -3.22 12.36
CA PRO A 67 9.31 -3.65 12.62
C PRO A 67 10.27 -3.03 11.59
N GLY A 68 11.47 -2.67 12.04
CA GLY A 68 12.54 -2.13 11.21
C GLY A 68 13.92 -2.52 11.76
N PRO A 69 15.00 -2.23 11.02
CA PRO A 69 16.36 -2.69 11.37
C PRO A 69 16.86 -2.19 12.73
N LYS A 70 16.40 -1.02 13.19
CA LYS A 70 16.81 -0.36 14.44
C LYS A 70 15.70 -0.33 15.50
N GLY A 71 14.75 -1.28 15.44
CA GLY A 71 13.60 -1.33 16.33
C GLY A 71 12.30 -1.13 15.56
N ARG A 72 11.37 -0.30 16.06
CA ARG A 72 10.13 -0.01 15.34
C ARG A 72 10.27 1.29 14.54
N THR A 73 9.80 1.26 13.31
CA THR A 73 9.66 2.44 12.46
C THR A 73 8.25 2.98 12.66
N LYS A 74 8.14 4.15 13.29
CA LYS A 74 6.87 4.84 13.53
C LYS A 74 6.87 6.21 12.87
N GLY A 75 5.87 6.50 12.06
CA GLY A 75 5.76 7.78 11.39
C GLY A 75 4.74 7.78 10.26
N SER A 76 4.81 8.79 9.41
CA SER A 76 3.92 8.99 8.28
C SER A 76 4.71 9.13 6.99
N ILE A 77 4.21 8.54 5.92
CA ILE A 77 4.72 8.71 4.56
C ILE A 77 3.57 9.13 3.65
N LEU A 78 3.81 10.13 2.82
CA LEU A 78 2.84 10.70 1.89
C LEU A 78 3.40 10.59 0.48
N LEU A 79 2.71 9.84 -0.37
CA LEU A 79 2.90 9.90 -1.82
C LEU A 79 2.11 11.09 -2.36
N VAL A 80 2.76 11.93 -3.16
CA VAL A 80 2.19 13.15 -3.73
C VAL A 80 2.23 13.08 -5.25
N GLY A 81 1.06 12.95 -5.87
CA GLY A 81 0.87 12.91 -7.32
C GLY A 81 1.71 11.84 -8.02
N GLY A 82 2.07 10.76 -7.32
CA GLY A 82 2.97 9.71 -7.80
C GLY A 82 4.43 10.13 -7.99
N ALA A 83 4.74 11.42 -7.91
CA ALA A 83 6.04 12.00 -8.27
C ALA A 83 6.86 12.44 -7.07
N GLY A 84 6.24 12.59 -5.90
CA GLY A 84 6.92 13.01 -4.68
C GLY A 84 6.63 12.10 -3.51
N LEU A 85 7.58 12.05 -2.58
CA LEU A 85 7.46 11.40 -1.30
C LEU A 85 7.71 12.43 -0.20
N ALA A 86 6.89 12.43 0.84
CA ALA A 86 7.17 13.17 2.07
C ALA A 86 7.14 12.20 3.25
N ALA A 87 8.14 12.23 4.13
CA ALA A 87 8.23 11.38 5.32
C ALA A 87 8.31 12.23 6.59
N LYS A 88 7.62 11.81 7.66
CA LYS A 88 7.61 12.50 8.96
C LYS A 88 7.68 11.51 10.10
N GLY A 89 8.44 11.85 11.15
CA GLY A 89 8.60 11.02 12.35
C GLY A 89 9.61 9.89 12.21
N PHE A 90 10.15 9.66 11.02
CA PHE A 90 11.28 8.77 10.77
C PHE A 90 12.13 9.30 9.62
N THR A 91 13.36 8.79 9.50
CA THR A 91 14.24 9.09 8.37
C THR A 91 14.34 7.84 7.50
N PRO A 92 13.77 7.85 6.28
CA PRO A 92 13.94 6.74 5.35
C PRO A 92 15.42 6.47 5.08
N GLU A 93 15.79 5.19 4.97
CA GLU A 93 17.17 4.80 4.68
C GLU A 93 17.53 5.18 3.24
N ARG A 94 18.77 5.66 3.05
CA ARG A 94 19.24 6.09 1.74
C ARG A 94 19.24 4.92 0.76
N GLY A 95 18.56 5.07 -0.36
CA GLY A 95 18.39 4.04 -1.39
C GLY A 95 17.22 3.07 -1.14
N PHE A 96 16.50 3.22 -0.04
CA PHE A 96 15.34 2.43 0.37
C PHE A 96 14.18 3.34 0.79
N GLU A 97 14.15 4.57 0.28
CA GLU A 97 13.20 5.59 0.75
C GLU A 97 11.73 5.20 0.45
N VAL A 98 11.52 4.39 -0.59
CA VAL A 98 10.20 3.91 -1.02
C VAL A 98 9.73 2.65 -0.28
N ASP A 99 10.62 1.91 0.37
CA ASP A 99 10.34 0.58 0.93
C ASP A 99 9.18 0.59 1.94
N SER A 100 9.11 1.65 2.75
CA SER A 100 8.03 1.81 3.74
C SER A 100 6.67 2.03 3.10
N LEU A 101 6.64 2.80 2.00
CA LEU A 101 5.42 3.00 1.20
C LEU A 101 5.06 1.71 0.46
N ASP A 102 6.05 1.07 -0.16
CA ASP A 102 5.88 -0.19 -0.88
C ASP A 102 5.29 -1.28 0.01
N ALA A 103 5.84 -1.47 1.22
CA ALA A 103 5.33 -2.44 2.18
C ALA A 103 3.85 -2.17 2.51
N ALA A 104 3.45 -0.90 2.70
CA ALA A 104 2.06 -0.54 2.97
C ALA A 104 1.15 -0.87 1.78
N ILE A 105 1.54 -0.47 0.57
CA ILE A 105 0.75 -0.69 -0.65
C ILE A 105 0.66 -2.18 -1.00
N VAL A 106 1.75 -2.93 -0.88
CA VAL A 106 1.75 -4.38 -1.09
C VAL A 106 0.80 -5.06 -0.12
N ASN A 107 0.86 -4.72 1.18
CA ASN A 107 -0.05 -5.30 2.17
C ASN A 107 -1.52 -4.95 1.92
N LEU A 108 -1.82 -3.73 1.47
CA LEU A 108 -3.18 -3.36 1.06
C LEU A 108 -3.64 -4.17 -0.14
N LYS A 109 -2.80 -4.34 -1.17
CA LYS A 109 -3.12 -5.16 -2.35
C LYS A 109 -3.32 -6.64 -2.03
N VAL A 110 -2.55 -7.16 -1.06
CA VAL A 110 -2.78 -8.52 -0.54
C VAL A 110 -4.14 -8.57 0.14
N LEU A 111 -4.40 -7.68 1.10
CA LEU A 111 -5.66 -7.61 1.82
C LEU A 111 -6.87 -7.54 0.87
N THR A 112 -6.85 -6.68 -0.15
CA THR A 112 -7.96 -6.55 -1.10
C THR A 112 -8.18 -7.84 -1.89
N LYS A 113 -7.11 -8.56 -2.28
CA LYS A 113 -7.25 -9.88 -2.92
C LYS A 113 -7.85 -10.92 -1.99
N LEU A 114 -7.51 -10.86 -0.69
CA LEU A 114 -8.14 -11.73 0.32
C LEU A 114 -9.62 -11.42 0.46
N LEU A 115 -9.97 -10.12 0.51
CA LEU A 115 -11.34 -9.63 0.59
C LEU A 115 -12.16 -9.95 -0.67
N ASP A 116 -11.57 -9.84 -1.86
CA ASP A 116 -12.18 -10.27 -3.13
C ASP A 116 -12.50 -11.77 -3.12
N ALA A 117 -11.60 -12.59 -2.58
CA ALA A 117 -11.80 -14.04 -2.51
C ALA A 117 -12.94 -14.45 -1.58
N VAL A 118 -13.15 -13.72 -0.48
CA VAL A 118 -14.17 -14.06 0.53
C VAL A 118 -15.48 -13.28 0.41
N ALA A 119 -15.46 -12.13 -0.27
CA ALA A 119 -16.58 -11.23 -0.45
C ALA A 119 -16.44 -10.49 -1.80
N PRO A 120 -16.59 -11.21 -2.92
CA PRO A 120 -16.32 -10.70 -4.27
C PRO A 120 -17.28 -9.60 -4.73
N ALA A 121 -18.46 -9.50 -4.12
CA ALA A 121 -19.43 -8.43 -4.38
C ALA A 121 -19.10 -7.12 -3.61
N GLY A 122 -17.94 -7.07 -2.95
CA GLY A 122 -17.41 -5.85 -2.33
C GLY A 122 -18.04 -5.48 -0.98
N PRO A 123 -17.71 -4.28 -0.47
CA PRO A 123 -18.17 -3.79 0.83
C PRO A 123 -19.69 -3.85 1.00
N ALA A 124 -20.45 -3.54 -0.05
CA ALA A 124 -21.91 -3.49 -0.03
C ALA A 124 -22.57 -4.85 0.29
N SER A 125 -21.87 -5.96 0.02
CA SER A 125 -22.35 -7.32 0.30
C SER A 125 -22.30 -7.68 1.79
N VAL A 126 -21.47 -6.99 2.59
CA VAL A 126 -21.35 -7.23 4.04
C VAL A 126 -22.50 -6.51 4.75
N LYS A 127 -23.51 -7.25 5.23
CA LYS A 127 -24.67 -6.66 5.94
C LYS A 127 -24.57 -6.70 7.46
N GLY A 128 -23.68 -7.54 7.99
CA GLY A 128 -23.43 -7.72 9.40
C GLY A 128 -22.23 -8.64 9.58
N LYS A 129 -22.12 -9.29 10.73
CA LYS A 129 -21.06 -10.26 10.99
C LYS A 129 -21.27 -11.55 10.20
N GLN A 130 -20.29 -11.94 9.41
CA GLN A 130 -20.27 -13.20 8.69
C GLN A 130 -18.93 -13.91 8.84
N ALA A 131 -19.00 -15.21 9.08
CA ALA A 131 -17.84 -16.09 8.94
C ALA A 131 -17.54 -16.26 7.46
N VAL A 132 -16.26 -16.27 7.11
CA VAL A 132 -15.82 -16.39 5.72
C VAL A 132 -14.77 -17.48 5.56
N ASN A 133 -14.81 -18.14 4.41
CA ASN A 133 -13.82 -19.11 3.98
C ASN A 133 -13.64 -19.06 2.47
N ALA A 134 -12.40 -19.21 2.01
CA ALA A 134 -12.08 -19.34 0.59
C ALA A 134 -10.82 -20.22 0.45
N ALA A 135 -10.66 -20.86 -0.70
CA ALA A 135 -9.46 -21.62 -1.01
C ALA A 135 -9.20 -21.63 -2.52
N GLU A 136 -7.94 -21.76 -2.89
CA GLU A 136 -7.50 -21.82 -4.28
C GLU A 136 -6.33 -22.80 -4.40
N ALA A 137 -6.47 -23.73 -5.34
CA ALA A 137 -5.57 -24.86 -5.48
C ALA A 137 -4.41 -24.59 -6.45
N LYS A 138 -4.59 -23.66 -7.40
CA LYS A 138 -3.69 -23.47 -8.54
C LYS A 138 -3.15 -22.05 -8.65
N ALA A 139 -4.00 -21.04 -8.44
CA ALA A 139 -3.61 -19.65 -8.65
C ALA A 139 -2.94 -19.05 -7.40
N PRO A 140 -1.73 -18.46 -7.51
CA PRO A 140 -1.08 -17.77 -6.39
C PRO A 140 -1.74 -16.42 -6.11
N ILE A 141 -1.57 -15.90 -4.89
CA ILE A 141 -1.82 -14.48 -4.60
C ILE A 141 -0.54 -13.71 -4.93
N VAL A 142 -0.64 -12.72 -5.82
CA VAL A 142 0.48 -11.85 -6.22
C VAL A 142 0.05 -10.39 -6.05
N ALA A 143 0.86 -9.63 -5.32
CA ALA A 143 0.72 -8.18 -5.16
C ALA A 143 2.07 -7.52 -5.48
N GLU A 144 2.05 -6.43 -6.25
CA GLU A 144 3.26 -5.77 -6.72
C GLU A 144 3.12 -4.24 -6.73
N THR A 145 4.21 -3.55 -6.47
CA THR A 145 4.47 -2.15 -6.80
C THR A 145 5.61 -2.13 -7.84
N PRO A 146 6.00 -0.97 -8.40
CA PRO A 146 7.15 -0.91 -9.30
C PRO A 146 8.47 -1.41 -8.69
N SER A 147 8.62 -1.36 -7.36
CA SER A 147 9.87 -1.67 -6.65
C SER A 147 9.77 -2.85 -5.66
N ALA A 148 8.56 -3.33 -5.32
CA ALA A 148 8.36 -4.43 -4.40
C ALA A 148 7.29 -5.41 -4.87
N ASN A 149 7.34 -6.65 -4.37
CA ASN A 149 6.26 -7.62 -4.57
C ASN A 149 6.10 -8.54 -3.35
N ALA A 150 4.90 -9.12 -3.22
CA ALA A 150 4.60 -10.24 -2.36
C ALA A 150 3.91 -11.33 -3.18
N ARG A 151 4.29 -12.59 -2.92
CA ARG A 151 3.71 -13.77 -3.53
C ARG A 151 3.42 -14.83 -2.48
N PHE A 152 2.18 -15.31 -2.47
CA PHE A 152 1.75 -16.46 -1.67
C PHE A 152 1.38 -17.59 -2.63
N ASN A 153 2.06 -18.73 -2.52
CA ASN A 153 1.88 -19.83 -3.45
C ASN A 153 0.56 -20.57 -3.19
N ALA A 154 -0.01 -21.13 -4.26
CA ALA A 154 -1.04 -22.14 -4.12
C ALA A 154 -0.42 -23.48 -3.67
N PRO A 155 -1.18 -24.37 -3.00
CA PRO A 155 -2.56 -24.19 -2.56
C PRO A 155 -2.68 -23.34 -1.29
N TRP A 156 -3.51 -22.30 -1.34
CA TRP A 156 -3.78 -21.42 -0.19
C TRP A 156 -5.24 -21.50 0.25
N SER A 157 -5.48 -21.16 1.51
CA SER A 157 -6.81 -21.05 2.10
C SER A 157 -6.91 -19.81 2.99
N ILE A 158 -8.11 -19.27 3.08
CA ILE A 158 -8.47 -18.13 3.92
C ILE A 158 -9.62 -18.58 4.82
N LYS A 159 -9.55 -18.22 6.09
CA LYS A 159 -10.69 -18.30 7.01
C LYS A 159 -10.74 -17.06 7.89
N GLY A 160 -11.91 -16.70 8.38
CA GLY A 160 -12.02 -15.56 9.27
C GLY A 160 -13.42 -15.00 9.41
N THR A 161 -13.48 -13.71 9.71
CA THR A 161 -14.72 -12.95 9.85
C THR A 161 -14.60 -11.61 9.15
N VAL A 162 -15.69 -11.20 8.52
CA VAL A 162 -15.91 -9.83 8.03
C VAL A 162 -17.21 -9.33 8.65
N GLU A 163 -17.22 -8.09 9.12
CA GLU A 163 -18.36 -7.55 9.85
C GLU A 163 -18.56 -6.08 9.52
N ARG A 164 -19.76 -5.73 9.09
CA ARG A 164 -20.18 -4.32 9.00
C ARG A 164 -20.47 -3.83 10.42
N VAL A 165 -19.63 -2.94 10.93
CA VAL A 165 -19.74 -2.42 12.30
C VAL A 165 -20.61 -1.17 12.38
N ASP A 166 -20.67 -0.39 11.29
CA ASP A 166 -21.56 0.75 11.13
C ASP A 166 -21.85 1.02 9.63
N ALA A 167 -22.54 2.12 9.32
CA ALA A 167 -22.92 2.48 7.95
C ALA A 167 -21.72 2.63 6.99
N ALA A 168 -20.56 3.05 7.50
CA ALA A 168 -19.38 3.39 6.72
C ALA A 168 -18.19 2.45 6.94
N THR A 169 -18.23 1.58 7.96
CA THR A 169 -17.07 0.81 8.41
C THR A 169 -17.31 -0.69 8.35
N ILE A 170 -16.32 -1.40 7.80
CA ILE A 170 -16.22 -2.86 7.81
C ILE A 170 -14.98 -3.25 8.58
N SER A 171 -15.13 -4.12 9.57
CA SER A 171 -14.01 -4.80 10.22
C SER A 171 -13.72 -6.15 9.56
N PHE A 172 -12.45 -6.56 9.57
CA PHE A 172 -12.01 -7.85 9.05
C PHE A 172 -11.01 -8.49 10.00
N ARG A 173 -11.04 -9.83 10.04
CA ARG A 173 -10.03 -10.68 10.68
C ARG A 173 -9.90 -11.94 9.84
N LEU A 174 -8.81 -12.05 9.09
CA LEU A 174 -8.55 -13.09 8.11
C LEU A 174 -7.24 -13.81 8.47
N GLU A 175 -7.25 -15.13 8.44
CA GLU A 175 -6.06 -15.99 8.49
C GLU A 175 -5.85 -16.57 7.10
N LEU A 176 -4.72 -16.22 6.47
CA LEU A 176 -4.25 -16.80 5.23
C LEU A 176 -3.27 -17.92 5.54
N GLU A 177 -3.54 -19.11 5.05
CA GLU A 177 -2.66 -20.27 5.15
C GLU A 177 -2.13 -20.65 3.76
N THR A 178 -0.82 -20.71 3.59
CA THR A 178 -0.14 -20.97 2.31
C THR A 178 1.06 -21.89 2.53
N PRO A 179 1.56 -22.60 1.50
CA PRO A 179 2.83 -23.32 1.61
C PRO A 179 3.95 -22.33 1.88
N GLY A 180 4.80 -22.66 2.84
CA GLY A 180 5.92 -21.83 3.27
C GLY A 180 6.36 -22.26 4.67
N GLY A 181 7.57 -21.88 5.02
CA GLY A 181 8.22 -22.33 6.25
C GLY A 181 9.65 -22.81 5.98
N GLU A 182 10.34 -23.23 7.03
CA GLU A 182 11.72 -23.71 6.91
C GLU A 182 11.77 -25.14 6.39
N LYS A 183 10.69 -25.91 6.58
CA LYS A 183 10.62 -27.32 6.20
C LYS A 183 9.81 -27.55 4.93
N PRO A 184 10.21 -28.50 4.06
CA PRO A 184 9.38 -28.93 2.93
C PRO A 184 7.99 -29.37 3.38
N GLY A 185 6.95 -28.86 2.71
CA GLY A 185 5.56 -29.19 3.04
C GLY A 185 4.97 -28.42 4.24
N GLU A 186 5.75 -27.55 4.89
CA GLU A 186 5.24 -26.68 5.94
C GLU A 186 4.22 -25.66 5.38
N ARG A 187 3.26 -25.31 6.23
CA ARG A 187 2.26 -24.28 5.95
C ARG A 187 2.41 -23.17 6.97
N VAL A 188 2.46 -21.94 6.48
CA VAL A 188 2.56 -20.73 7.30
C VAL A 188 1.24 -20.01 7.34
N LYS A 189 0.95 -19.40 8.49
CA LYS A 189 -0.28 -18.67 8.76
C LYS A 189 0.00 -17.19 8.94
N TRP A 190 -0.57 -16.38 8.07
CA TRP A 190 -0.54 -14.92 8.14
C TRP A 190 -1.87 -14.42 8.66
N GLN A 191 -1.84 -13.45 9.58
CA GLN A 191 -3.08 -12.85 10.09
C GLN A 191 -3.20 -11.41 9.60
N PHE A 192 -4.33 -11.09 9.00
CA PHE A 192 -4.71 -9.75 8.57
C PHE A 192 -5.92 -9.32 9.40
N SER A 193 -5.85 -8.17 10.05
CA SER A 193 -6.97 -7.65 10.83
C SER A 193 -7.03 -6.14 10.82
N GLY A 194 -8.23 -5.59 11.01
CA GLY A 194 -8.42 -4.15 11.09
C GLY A 194 -9.75 -3.71 10.50
N THR A 195 -9.77 -2.53 9.89
CA THR A 195 -10.99 -1.89 9.38
C THR A 195 -10.78 -1.25 8.03
N ALA A 196 -11.82 -1.25 7.20
CA ALA A 196 -11.92 -0.50 5.95
C ALA A 196 -13.14 0.43 6.05
N SER A 197 -13.01 1.70 5.65
CA SER A 197 -14.06 2.71 5.79
C SER A 197 -13.90 3.88 4.82
N GLY A 198 -14.85 4.82 4.88
CA GLY A 198 -14.81 6.07 4.11
C GLY A 198 -15.07 5.86 2.62
N THR A 199 -15.16 6.95 1.87
CA THR A 199 -15.35 6.92 0.41
C THR A 199 -14.28 7.81 -0.22
N PRO A 200 -13.53 7.33 -1.23
CA PRO A 200 -12.43 8.10 -1.83
C PRO A 200 -12.98 9.21 -2.74
N THR A 201 -14.16 9.00 -3.31
CA THR A 201 -14.84 9.93 -4.22
C THR A 201 -15.05 11.29 -3.54
N GLY A 202 -14.45 12.33 -4.13
CA GLY A 202 -14.59 13.72 -3.65
C GLY A 202 -13.63 14.13 -2.52
N ARG A 203 -12.83 13.21 -1.98
CA ARG A 203 -11.82 13.56 -0.95
C ARG A 203 -10.52 14.01 -1.61
N ALA A 204 -10.38 15.32 -1.83
CA ALA A 204 -9.11 15.91 -2.23
C ALA A 204 -8.11 15.91 -1.07
N LEU A 205 -6.83 15.71 -1.36
CA LEU A 205 -5.76 15.97 -0.40
C LEU A 205 -5.62 17.48 -0.22
N ASP A 206 -5.63 17.96 1.02
CA ASP A 206 -5.66 19.38 1.35
C ASP A 206 -4.35 20.08 0.96
N GLU A 207 -4.42 20.96 -0.04
CA GLU A 207 -3.28 21.74 -0.53
C GLU A 207 -2.69 22.67 0.54
N SER A 208 -3.48 23.05 1.56
CA SER A 208 -3.03 23.87 2.69
C SER A 208 -2.35 23.06 3.80
N MET A 209 -2.32 21.72 3.68
CA MET A 209 -1.66 20.84 4.65
C MET A 209 -0.22 21.30 4.89
N SER A 210 0.09 21.56 6.17
CA SER A 210 1.44 21.94 6.59
C SER A 210 2.43 20.79 6.37
N LEU A 211 3.57 21.12 5.74
CA LEU A 211 4.71 20.22 5.59
C LEU A 211 5.82 20.48 6.62
N ALA A 212 5.50 21.17 7.73
CA ALA A 212 6.41 21.30 8.85
C ALA A 212 6.80 19.93 9.44
N GLY A 213 8.11 19.67 9.49
CA GLY A 213 8.70 18.42 9.97
C GLY A 213 8.66 17.26 8.98
N TRP A 214 8.32 17.51 7.71
CA TRP A 214 8.39 16.50 6.65
C TRP A 214 9.70 16.61 5.88
N ALA A 215 10.39 15.48 5.72
CA ALA A 215 11.48 15.32 4.76
C ALA A 215 10.90 14.97 3.39
N THR A 216 11.26 15.72 2.35
CA THR A 216 10.64 15.59 1.02
C THR A 216 11.63 15.11 -0.03
N TYR A 217 11.14 14.26 -0.94
CA TYR A 217 11.92 13.62 -1.98
C TYR A 217 11.14 13.63 -3.30
N ALA A 218 11.85 13.79 -4.41
CA ALA A 218 11.32 13.54 -5.74
C ALA A 218 11.54 12.07 -6.11
N LEU A 219 10.51 11.44 -6.65
CA LEU A 219 10.57 10.09 -7.19
C LEU A 219 10.91 10.16 -8.68
N GLY A 220 11.89 9.38 -9.11
CA GLY A 220 12.27 9.33 -10.52
C GLY A 220 12.98 8.04 -10.92
N ASN A 221 12.96 7.77 -12.23
CA ASN A 221 13.74 6.71 -12.84
C ASN A 221 15.21 7.13 -12.87
N SER A 222 16.08 6.42 -12.17
CA SER A 222 17.52 6.59 -12.36
C SER A 222 17.99 5.86 -13.63
N LYS A 223 18.89 6.47 -14.41
CA LYS A 223 19.58 5.76 -15.50
C LYS A 223 20.38 4.60 -14.87
N PRO A 224 20.36 3.39 -15.45
CA PRO A 224 21.19 2.30 -14.97
C PRO A 224 22.67 2.71 -15.05
N THR A 225 23.33 2.83 -13.90
CA THR A 225 24.79 2.92 -13.85
C THR A 225 25.37 1.57 -14.24
N LYS A 226 26.29 1.54 -15.20
CA LYS A 226 26.86 0.36 -15.90
C LYS A 226 27.49 -0.75 -15.02
N ALA A 227 27.36 -0.69 -13.70
CA ALA A 227 28.00 -1.62 -12.78
C ALA A 227 26.97 -2.22 -11.82
N GLN A 228 26.08 -3.10 -12.32
CA GLN A 228 25.50 -4.23 -11.57
C GLN A 228 24.53 -5.01 -12.46
N SER A 229 24.80 -6.32 -12.59
CA SER A 229 24.26 -7.26 -13.58
C SER A 229 22.82 -7.74 -13.32
N HIS A 230 21.96 -6.96 -12.66
CA HIS A 230 20.54 -7.30 -12.55
C HIS A 230 19.69 -6.05 -12.77
N SER A 231 18.90 -6.09 -13.84
CA SER A 231 17.94 -5.07 -14.25
C SER A 231 16.79 -4.97 -13.26
N VAL A 232 17.02 -4.32 -12.12
CA VAL A 232 15.95 -3.79 -11.29
C VAL A 232 15.91 -2.30 -11.58
N LEU A 233 14.78 -1.82 -12.09
CA LEU A 233 14.50 -0.38 -12.20
C LEU A 233 14.70 0.22 -10.80
N ARG A 234 15.80 0.92 -10.59
CA ARG A 234 16.03 1.64 -9.34
C ARG A 234 15.21 2.92 -9.38
N PHE A 235 13.96 2.80 -8.95
CA PHE A 235 13.22 3.94 -8.42
C PHE A 235 14.11 4.58 -7.35
N ARG A 236 14.52 5.82 -7.57
CA ARG A 236 15.29 6.57 -6.58
C ARG A 236 14.44 7.70 -6.06
N ALA A 237 14.44 7.86 -4.74
CA ALA A 237 14.02 9.09 -4.11
C ALA A 237 15.23 10.02 -4.02
N THR A 238 15.12 11.21 -4.60
CA THR A 238 16.15 12.24 -4.50
C THR A 238 15.66 13.30 -3.53
N PRO A 239 16.40 13.62 -2.44
CA PRO A 239 16.01 14.69 -1.53
C PRO A 239 15.76 15.99 -2.30
N LEU A 240 14.62 16.62 -2.04
CA LEU A 240 14.32 17.93 -2.61
C LEU A 240 14.95 19.03 -1.75
N PRO A 241 15.45 20.11 -2.36
CA PRO A 241 15.92 21.28 -1.63
C PRO A 241 14.72 22.03 -1.03
N GLY A 242 14.29 21.59 0.15
CA GLY A 242 13.23 22.18 0.97
C GLY A 242 13.74 22.49 2.38
N PRO A 243 13.00 23.31 3.14
CA PRO A 243 11.64 22.93 3.53
C PRO A 243 10.55 23.54 2.65
N PHE A 244 9.47 22.79 2.48
CA PHE A 244 8.20 23.27 1.90
C PHE A 244 7.25 23.64 3.04
N ALA A 245 6.54 24.76 2.94
CA ALA A 245 5.60 25.18 3.97
C ALA A 245 4.30 24.38 3.89
N THR A 246 3.78 24.21 2.67
CA THR A 246 2.51 23.53 2.39
C THR A 246 2.65 22.46 1.31
N LEU A 247 1.65 21.58 1.23
CA LEU A 247 1.54 20.61 0.15
C LEU A 247 1.51 21.29 -1.23
N LYS A 248 0.82 22.43 -1.34
CA LYS A 248 0.78 23.24 -2.56
C LYS A 248 2.19 23.59 -3.06
N ASP A 249 3.08 23.98 -2.15
CA ASP A 249 4.46 24.35 -2.48
C ASP A 249 5.25 23.14 -2.97
N LEU A 250 5.11 21.99 -2.31
CA LEU A 250 5.73 20.74 -2.74
C LEU A 250 5.26 20.33 -4.13
N ARG A 251 3.94 20.36 -4.40
CA ARG A 251 3.41 20.05 -5.73
C ARG A 251 3.94 21.02 -6.79
N ALA A 252 4.07 22.30 -6.46
CA ALA A 252 4.63 23.29 -7.39
C ALA A 252 6.08 22.95 -7.74
N ALA A 253 6.92 22.59 -6.76
CA ALA A 253 8.30 22.20 -6.98
C ALA A 253 8.43 20.89 -7.78
N LEU A 254 7.59 19.90 -7.51
CA LEU A 254 7.57 18.63 -8.26
C LEU A 254 7.22 18.84 -9.74
N ARG A 255 6.39 19.85 -10.08
CA ARG A 255 6.08 20.19 -11.48
C ARG A 255 7.23 20.90 -12.19
N GLN A 256 8.06 21.65 -11.47
CA GLN A 256 9.20 22.38 -12.04
C GLN A 256 10.43 21.49 -12.26
N GLY A 257 10.54 20.39 -11.52
CA GLY A 257 11.62 19.41 -11.66
C GLY A 257 11.36 18.29 -12.67
N GLN A 258 10.25 18.36 -13.43
CA GLN A 258 9.89 17.44 -14.50
C GLN A 258 10.32 17.94 -15.88
#